data_AF-A0A2G7GI83-F1
#
_entry.id   AF-A0A2G7GI83-F1
#
_cell.length_a   1.000
_cell.length_b   1.000
_cell.length_c   1.000
_cell.angle_alpha   90.00
_cell.angle_beta   90.00
_cell.angle_gamma   90.00
#
_symmetry.space_group_name_H-M   'P 1'
#
loop_
_entity.id
_entity.type
_entity.pdbx_description
1 polymer ?
#
loop_
_entity_poly.entity_id
_entity_poly.type
_entity_poly.pdbx_seq_one_letter_code
_entity_poly.pdbx_strand_id
1 'polypeptide(L)'
;MILDTAKSYLPTEVAPLANEIDTNPDVLLKALKGLGNLGLLALRVPQQWGGYGVSDPTFAKFQELVARYSGALAFLQTQHQSAAGMLVQSNNTALQQAYLPHMGNGDVLLGVGFSHIRRLGDPTTVAIPVVGGYQIDGFVPWVTGWNLFAEFIVAATLPDGGAVFGIVPFIETQQATGGAIAFSTLMQLASMRSTSTVSATLTRFFLPSDRVVFIKPAGWIHNNDIKNILRATPLAIGCAMAGLDIIQAAAQAKSLACIDEAFTALDRELRECREAITQAYYSTFTQKVQLRAWAIDLAVRTAHAAVTVSSGSANDSDRPAQRVYREALVYTVSGQTPAIMAATLKQLTSPQRYHPKNQNITYSQIIHLSHIIHPDIPQWLGDPPVEFETVAELNQDDYYLRRFSLGEHTATHINAPKSFYADGVGIDQYPANSLVVPAVVLNIQPQATNPDYTLSAADILAWEQQYGEITPGCVVLLYTGWHNKWWDKAAFLNADMAGDLHFPGFSKDATQFLLQRHIAGVGIDTHGVDSGQDTMFTTNRLVLEKPRIVLENLTNLDQLPIRGTTLAIGILRLQNGSGSPAAVMAFVP
;
A
#
# COMPACT_ATOMS: atom_id res chain seq x y z
N MET A 1 -17.34 22.07 -3.76
CA MET A 1 -18.67 22.28 -3.14
C MET A 1 -18.88 21.42 -1.90
N ILE A 2 -19.11 20.10 -1.98
CA ILE A 2 -19.41 19.24 -0.80
C ILE A 2 -18.35 19.34 0.32
N LEU A 3 -17.07 19.16 -0.03
CA LEU A 3 -15.99 19.26 0.96
C LEU A 3 -15.82 20.68 1.49
N ASP A 4 -16.15 21.71 0.70
CA ASP A 4 -16.05 23.10 1.12
C ASP A 4 -17.18 23.45 2.09
N THR A 5 -18.40 22.96 1.84
CA THR A 5 -19.52 23.03 2.78
C THR A 5 -19.14 22.38 4.11
N ALA A 6 -18.58 21.16 4.09
CA ALA A 6 -18.13 20.49 5.31
C ALA A 6 -17.01 21.25 6.03
N LYS A 7 -16.02 21.78 5.29
CA LYS A 7 -14.92 22.60 5.85
C LYS A 7 -15.42 23.90 6.48
N SER A 8 -16.52 24.47 5.99
CA SER A 8 -17.12 25.66 6.58
C SER A 8 -17.97 25.32 7.79
N TYR A 9 -18.80 24.28 7.69
CA TYR A 9 -19.81 23.94 8.70
C TYR A 9 -19.21 23.28 9.96
N LEU A 10 -18.28 22.34 9.79
CA LEU A 10 -17.79 21.54 10.92
C LEU A 10 -17.02 22.39 11.96
N PRO A 11 -16.13 23.33 11.60
CA PRO A 11 -15.45 24.17 12.58
C PRO A 11 -16.40 25.13 13.33
N THR A 12 -17.48 25.59 12.69
CA THR A 12 -18.37 26.61 13.26
C THR A 12 -19.50 26.00 14.08
N GLU A 13 -20.10 24.89 13.61
CA GLU A 13 -21.31 24.33 14.21
C GLU A 13 -21.04 23.04 15.02
N VAL A 14 -19.99 22.28 14.70
CA VAL A 14 -19.71 20.99 15.34
C VAL A 14 -18.56 21.09 16.35
N ALA A 15 -17.44 21.71 15.97
CA ALA A 15 -16.26 21.78 16.82
C ALA A 15 -16.51 22.41 18.21
N PRO A 16 -17.30 23.49 18.35
CA PRO A 16 -17.59 24.08 19.67
C PRO A 16 -18.37 23.15 20.60
N LEU A 17 -19.13 22.20 20.04
CA LEU A 17 -19.99 21.27 20.78
C LEU A 17 -19.38 19.88 20.89
N ALA A 18 -18.17 19.65 20.39
CA ALA A 18 -17.62 18.31 20.17
C ALA A 18 -17.52 17.44 21.45
N ASN A 19 -17.21 18.04 22.61
CA ASN A 19 -17.19 17.32 23.89
C ASN A 19 -18.60 16.94 24.38
N GLU A 20 -19.57 17.84 24.20
CA GLU A 20 -20.96 17.55 24.52
C GLU A 20 -21.53 16.49 23.57
N ILE A 21 -21.21 16.57 22.27
CA ILE A 21 -21.57 15.58 21.26
C ILE A 21 -21.07 14.18 21.63
N ASP A 22 -19.91 14.02 22.29
CA ASP A 22 -19.37 12.71 22.70
C ASP A 22 -20.17 12.05 23.84
N THR A 23 -20.89 12.83 24.64
CA THR A 23 -21.52 12.36 25.88
C THR A 23 -23.04 12.49 25.90
N ASN A 24 -23.62 13.38 25.09
CA ASN A 24 -25.05 13.68 25.02
C ASN A 24 -25.65 13.25 23.66
N PRO A 25 -26.50 12.20 23.65
CA PRO A 25 -27.17 11.72 22.44
C PRO A 25 -28.04 12.76 21.72
N ASP A 26 -28.68 13.69 22.46
CA ASP A 26 -29.58 14.69 21.85
C ASP A 26 -28.79 15.73 21.06
N VAL A 27 -27.62 16.12 21.57
CA VAL A 27 -26.72 17.06 20.89
C VAL A 27 -26.07 16.38 19.69
N LEU A 28 -25.69 15.10 19.81
CA LEU A 28 -25.26 14.30 18.67
C LEU A 28 -26.33 14.21 17.58
N LEU A 29 -27.59 13.97 17.96
CA LEU A 29 -28.70 13.92 17.00
C LEU A 29 -28.90 15.27 16.30
N LYS A 30 -28.79 16.38 17.03
CA LYS A 30 -28.84 17.73 16.45
C LYS A 30 -27.70 17.95 15.44
N ALA A 31 -26.48 17.54 15.78
CA ALA A 31 -25.33 17.64 14.88
C ALA A 31 -25.51 16.77 13.63
N LEU A 32 -26.04 15.55 13.79
CA LEU A 32 -26.38 14.64 12.68
C LEU A 32 -27.44 15.25 11.75
N LYS A 33 -28.53 15.82 12.31
CA LYS A 33 -29.55 16.54 11.54
C LYS A 33 -28.98 17.74 10.80
N GLY A 34 -28.02 18.44 11.40
CA GLY A 34 -27.32 19.53 10.73
C GLY A 34 -26.54 19.08 9.48
N LEU A 35 -25.88 17.91 9.54
CA LEU A 35 -25.31 17.29 8.33
C LEU A 35 -26.41 16.90 7.32
N GLY A 36 -27.55 16.41 7.80
CA GLY A 36 -28.73 16.07 6.98
C GLY A 36 -29.30 17.27 6.22
N ASN A 37 -29.45 18.41 6.87
CA ASN A 37 -29.91 19.66 6.24
C ASN A 37 -29.01 20.12 5.06
N LEU A 38 -27.75 19.66 5.04
CA LEU A 38 -26.77 19.92 3.98
C LEU A 38 -26.66 18.77 2.96
N GLY A 39 -27.44 17.70 3.13
CA GLY A 39 -27.41 16.48 2.31
C GLY A 39 -26.19 15.58 2.56
N LEU A 40 -25.48 15.75 3.68
CA LEU A 40 -24.16 15.16 3.92
C LEU A 40 -24.19 13.78 4.61
N LEU A 41 -25.37 13.19 4.84
CA LEU A 41 -25.48 11.93 5.62
C LEU A 41 -25.22 10.67 4.80
N ALA A 42 -25.48 10.69 3.49
CA ALA A 42 -25.33 9.52 2.61
C ALA A 42 -24.69 9.88 1.25
N LEU A 43 -23.56 10.59 1.29
CA LEU A 43 -22.86 11.15 0.12
C LEU A 43 -22.59 10.17 -1.04
N ARG A 44 -22.42 8.89 -0.75
CA ARG A 44 -22.14 7.86 -1.78
C ARG A 44 -23.39 7.31 -2.46
N VAL A 45 -24.59 7.70 -2.03
CA VAL A 45 -25.82 7.32 -2.73
C VAL A 45 -25.79 7.92 -4.14
N PRO A 46 -26.03 7.12 -5.20
CA PRO A 46 -26.01 7.62 -6.58
C PRO A 46 -27.04 8.72 -6.85
N GLN A 47 -26.77 9.56 -7.85
CA GLN A 47 -27.62 10.69 -8.24
C GLN A 47 -29.04 10.28 -8.64
N GLN A 48 -29.22 9.11 -9.23
CA GLN A 48 -30.56 8.58 -9.57
C GLN A 48 -31.48 8.41 -8.35
N TRP A 49 -30.90 8.34 -7.15
CA TRP A 49 -31.60 8.26 -5.88
C TRP A 49 -31.52 9.57 -5.08
N GLY A 50 -31.21 10.71 -5.72
CA GLY A 50 -31.11 12.01 -5.04
C GLY A 50 -29.85 12.22 -4.20
N GLY A 51 -28.90 11.29 -4.20
CA GLY A 51 -27.61 11.44 -3.54
C GLY A 51 -26.56 12.14 -4.41
N TYR A 52 -25.38 12.40 -3.84
CA TYR A 52 -24.30 13.07 -4.58
C TYR A 52 -23.44 12.13 -5.44
N GLY A 53 -23.45 10.82 -5.17
CA GLY A 53 -22.66 9.82 -5.88
C GLY A 53 -21.15 10.04 -5.77
N VAL A 54 -20.66 10.54 -4.63
CA VAL A 54 -19.25 10.94 -4.51
C VAL A 54 -18.29 9.75 -4.63
N SER A 55 -17.11 10.00 -5.21
CA SER A 55 -16.04 9.01 -5.32
C SER A 55 -15.45 8.62 -3.96
N ASP A 56 -14.85 7.42 -3.87
CA ASP A 56 -14.19 6.93 -2.65
C ASP A 56 -13.14 7.92 -2.09
N PRO A 57 -12.24 8.53 -2.91
CA PRO A 57 -11.30 9.53 -2.41
C PRO A 57 -11.97 10.79 -1.85
N THR A 58 -13.10 11.21 -2.44
CA THR A 58 -13.86 12.37 -1.95
C THR A 58 -14.55 12.05 -0.63
N PHE A 59 -15.15 10.85 -0.53
CA PHE A 59 -15.76 10.39 0.71
C PHE A 59 -14.74 10.22 1.83
N ALA A 60 -13.55 9.69 1.54
CA ALA A 60 -12.45 9.58 2.50
C ALA A 60 -12.08 10.96 3.09
N LYS A 61 -11.91 11.98 2.26
CA LYS A 61 -11.65 13.36 2.73
C LYS A 61 -12.79 13.91 3.58
N PHE A 62 -14.05 13.59 3.26
CA PHE A 62 -15.18 13.97 4.09
C PHE A 62 -15.13 13.29 5.46
N GLN A 63 -14.87 11.98 5.51
CA GLN A 63 -14.75 11.24 6.77
C GLN A 63 -13.61 11.76 7.65
N GLU A 64 -12.46 12.10 7.07
CA GLU A 64 -11.36 12.76 7.79
C GLU A 64 -11.81 14.08 8.43
N LEU A 65 -12.55 14.91 7.69
CA LEU A 65 -13.05 16.19 8.20
C LEU A 65 -14.02 16.00 9.35
N VAL A 66 -15.02 15.11 9.22
CA VAL A 66 -16.00 14.90 10.30
C VAL A 66 -15.29 14.33 11.54
N ALA A 67 -14.39 13.35 11.37
CA ALA A 67 -13.65 12.74 12.48
C ALA A 67 -12.66 13.71 13.15
N ARG A 68 -12.14 14.70 12.42
CA ARG A 68 -11.32 15.78 13.00
C ARG A 68 -12.09 16.61 14.02
N TYR A 69 -13.37 16.88 13.78
CA TYR A 69 -14.16 17.78 14.62
C TYR A 69 -15.05 17.06 15.62
N SER A 70 -15.55 15.86 15.33
CA SER A 70 -16.27 15.01 16.29
C SER A 70 -16.23 13.54 15.88
N GLY A 71 -15.62 12.72 16.72
CA GLY A 71 -15.50 11.30 16.43
C GLY A 71 -16.82 10.54 16.55
N ALA A 72 -17.65 10.91 17.54
CA ALA A 72 -18.99 10.34 17.71
C ALA A 72 -19.90 10.65 16.50
N LEU A 73 -19.87 11.87 15.96
CA LEU A 73 -20.61 12.24 14.76
C LEU A 73 -20.13 11.46 13.54
N ALA A 74 -18.80 11.37 13.35
CA ALA A 74 -18.21 10.62 12.25
C ALA A 74 -18.57 9.12 12.31
N PHE A 75 -18.55 8.54 13.52
CA PHE A 75 -18.90 7.13 13.72
C PHE A 75 -20.37 6.87 13.41
N LEU A 76 -21.29 7.65 14.00
CA LEU A 76 -22.72 7.48 13.77
C LEU A 76 -23.10 7.71 12.29
N GLN A 77 -22.56 8.74 11.65
CA GLN A 77 -22.77 8.99 10.21
C GLN A 77 -22.23 7.83 9.35
N THR A 78 -21.10 7.24 9.73
CA THR A 78 -20.52 6.09 9.01
C THR A 78 -21.43 4.85 9.09
N GLN A 79 -22.12 4.63 10.22
CA GLN A 79 -23.13 3.55 10.33
C GLN A 79 -24.26 3.77 9.31
N HIS A 80 -24.76 5.00 9.22
CA HIS A 80 -25.84 5.36 8.30
C HIS A 80 -25.45 5.25 6.83
N GLN A 81 -24.28 5.80 6.47
CA GLN A 81 -23.73 5.68 5.12
C GLN A 81 -23.46 4.22 4.73
N SER A 82 -23.10 3.36 5.69
CA SER A 82 -22.91 1.93 5.45
C SER A 82 -24.23 1.25 5.10
N ALA A 83 -25.31 1.56 5.81
CA ALA A 83 -26.64 1.08 5.50
C ALA A 83 -27.08 1.51 4.08
N ALA A 84 -26.86 2.78 3.73
CA ALA A 84 -27.13 3.29 2.38
C ALA A 84 -26.34 2.52 1.31
N GLY A 85 -25.06 2.28 1.55
CA GLY A 85 -24.21 1.51 0.64
C GLY A 85 -24.67 0.05 0.46
N MET A 86 -25.26 -0.56 1.48
CA MET A 86 -25.84 -1.91 1.40
C MET A 86 -27.12 -1.92 0.57
N LEU A 87 -27.97 -0.90 0.71
CA LEU A 87 -29.19 -0.73 -0.10
C LEU A 87 -28.86 -0.45 -1.57
N VAL A 88 -27.82 0.34 -1.85
CA VAL A 88 -27.33 0.54 -3.23
C VAL A 88 -26.89 -0.78 -3.87
N GLN A 89 -26.32 -1.71 -3.11
CA GLN A 89 -25.92 -3.04 -3.58
C GLN A 89 -27.06 -4.08 -3.59
N SER A 90 -28.23 -3.71 -3.09
CA SER A 90 -29.40 -4.58 -3.03
C SER A 90 -30.01 -4.77 -4.42
N ASN A 91 -30.63 -5.94 -4.64
CA ASN A 91 -31.53 -6.16 -5.78
C ASN A 91 -33.01 -5.91 -5.41
N ASN A 92 -33.29 -5.52 -4.16
CA ASN A 92 -34.62 -5.21 -3.69
C ASN A 92 -34.97 -3.75 -4.03
N THR A 93 -35.60 -3.56 -5.18
CA THR A 93 -35.95 -2.24 -5.72
C THR A 93 -36.97 -1.49 -4.84
N ALA A 94 -37.86 -2.20 -4.16
CA ALA A 94 -38.82 -1.59 -3.23
C ALA A 94 -38.10 -0.94 -2.04
N LEU A 95 -37.11 -1.63 -1.45
CA LEU A 95 -36.28 -1.04 -0.39
C LEU A 95 -35.40 0.11 -0.93
N GLN A 96 -34.87 0.00 -2.14
CA GLN A 96 -34.10 1.10 -2.74
C GLN A 96 -34.97 2.37 -2.88
N GLN A 97 -36.18 2.23 -3.42
CA GLN A 97 -37.12 3.34 -3.60
C GLN A 97 -37.60 3.94 -2.28
N ALA A 98 -37.87 3.09 -1.28
CA ALA A 98 -38.39 3.54 0.00
C ALA A 98 -37.34 4.27 0.87
N TYR A 99 -36.05 3.94 0.73
CA TYR A 99 -35.01 4.46 1.63
C TYR A 99 -34.07 5.45 0.95
N LEU A 100 -33.44 5.09 -0.18
CA LEU A 100 -32.29 5.84 -0.71
C LEU A 100 -32.54 7.34 -0.95
N PRO A 101 -33.71 7.77 -1.48
CA PRO A 101 -34.04 9.19 -1.63
C PRO A 101 -34.03 10.02 -0.35
N HIS A 102 -34.22 9.37 0.80
CA HIS A 102 -34.46 9.99 2.10
C HIS A 102 -33.26 9.86 3.07
N MET A 103 -32.21 9.16 2.67
CA MET A 103 -31.03 8.93 3.52
C MET A 103 -30.03 10.11 3.47
N GLY A 104 -29.96 10.83 2.34
CA GLY A 104 -29.01 11.93 2.19
C GLY A 104 -29.30 13.11 3.12
N ASN A 105 -30.59 13.44 3.25
CA ASN A 105 -31.08 14.54 4.08
C ASN A 105 -31.46 14.13 5.51
N GLY A 106 -31.52 12.82 5.79
CA GLY A 106 -31.84 12.28 7.11
C GLY A 106 -33.33 12.20 7.42
N ASP A 107 -34.21 12.31 6.43
CA ASP A 107 -35.65 11.99 6.59
C ASP A 107 -35.85 10.54 7.03
N VAL A 108 -34.96 9.65 6.60
CA VAL A 108 -34.83 8.27 7.08
C VAL A 108 -33.45 8.06 7.66
N LEU A 109 -33.39 7.62 8.92
CA LEU A 109 -32.16 7.23 9.60
C LEU A 109 -32.16 5.72 9.89
N LEU A 110 -31.20 5.03 9.28
CA LEU A 110 -31.03 3.57 9.30
C LEU A 110 -29.62 3.22 9.77
N GLY A 111 -29.50 2.27 10.70
CA GLY A 111 -28.23 1.75 11.21
C GLY A 111 -27.81 0.41 10.62
N VAL A 112 -26.74 -0.17 11.17
CA VAL A 112 -26.26 -1.52 10.83
C VAL A 112 -25.83 -2.30 12.08
N GLY A 113 -26.06 -3.61 12.08
CA GLY A 113 -25.71 -4.53 13.16
C GLY A 113 -25.36 -5.92 12.59
N PHE A 114 -24.17 -6.06 12.01
CA PHE A 114 -23.73 -7.30 11.36
C PHE A 114 -22.31 -7.74 11.72
N SER A 115 -21.64 -7.09 12.67
CA SER A 115 -20.22 -7.38 12.94
C SER A 115 -19.96 -8.78 13.49
N HIS A 116 -20.97 -9.41 14.13
CA HIS A 116 -20.87 -10.75 14.71
C HIS A 116 -20.64 -11.86 13.70
N ILE A 117 -21.09 -11.71 12.45
CA ILE A 117 -20.88 -12.74 11.42
C ILE A 117 -19.41 -12.81 10.93
N ARG A 118 -18.54 -11.91 11.40
CA ARG A 118 -17.08 -11.99 11.17
C ARG A 118 -16.40 -13.04 12.04
N ARG A 119 -17.00 -13.39 13.18
CA ARG A 119 -16.44 -14.36 14.11
C ARG A 119 -16.40 -15.74 13.46
N LEU A 120 -15.27 -16.42 13.61
CA LEU A 120 -15.11 -17.81 13.19
C LEU A 120 -15.69 -18.73 14.29
N GLY A 121 -16.25 -19.87 13.88
CA GLY A 121 -16.91 -20.82 14.77
C GLY A 121 -18.44 -20.77 14.64
N ASP A 122 -19.13 -21.25 15.67
CA ASP A 122 -20.59 -21.36 15.64
C ASP A 122 -21.25 -19.98 15.51
N PRO A 123 -22.22 -19.82 14.58
CA PRO A 123 -22.88 -18.55 14.35
C PRO A 123 -23.74 -18.17 15.55
N THR A 124 -23.52 -16.96 16.06
CA THR A 124 -24.30 -16.37 17.16
C THR A 124 -25.68 -15.90 16.73
N THR A 125 -25.92 -15.73 15.42
CA THR A 125 -27.22 -15.39 14.84
C THR A 125 -27.42 -16.19 13.59
N VAL A 126 -28.50 -16.97 13.55
CA VAL A 126 -28.85 -17.87 12.45
C VAL A 126 -30.19 -17.50 11.84
N ALA A 127 -30.34 -17.80 10.55
CA ALA A 127 -31.58 -17.63 9.82
C ALA A 127 -31.99 -18.96 9.17
N ILE A 128 -33.24 -19.38 9.41
CA ILE A 128 -33.83 -20.56 8.76
C ILE A 128 -34.81 -20.07 7.69
N PRO A 129 -34.68 -20.49 6.43
CA PRO A 129 -35.68 -20.19 5.40
C PRO A 129 -37.04 -20.77 5.79
N VAL A 130 -38.08 -19.93 5.72
CA VAL A 130 -39.47 -20.32 5.95
C VAL A 130 -40.36 -19.73 4.84
N VAL A 131 -41.63 -20.12 4.80
CA VAL A 131 -42.57 -19.54 3.82
C VAL A 131 -42.65 -18.02 4.02
N GLY A 132 -42.39 -17.28 2.95
CA GLY A 132 -42.47 -15.81 2.94
C GLY A 132 -41.28 -15.06 3.53
N GLY A 133 -40.20 -15.75 3.93
CA GLY A 133 -39.02 -15.07 4.49
C GLY A 133 -38.07 -15.98 5.26
N TYR A 134 -37.58 -15.47 6.39
CA TYR A 134 -36.61 -16.14 7.25
C TYR A 134 -37.03 -16.02 8.71
N GLN A 135 -36.87 -17.09 9.48
CA GLN A 135 -36.93 -17.01 10.94
C GLN A 135 -35.50 -16.80 11.47
N ILE A 136 -35.29 -15.74 12.25
CA ILE A 136 -33.99 -15.38 12.82
C ILE A 136 -33.99 -15.66 14.33
N ASP A 137 -32.96 -16.36 14.77
CA ASP A 137 -32.67 -16.64 16.17
C ASP A 137 -31.21 -16.29 16.47
N GLY A 138 -30.98 -15.49 17.52
CA GLY A 138 -29.64 -15.25 18.04
C GLY A 138 -29.38 -13.89 18.66
N PHE A 139 -28.09 -13.59 18.81
CA PHE A 139 -27.57 -12.45 19.55
C PHE A 139 -26.65 -11.58 18.69
N VAL A 140 -27.01 -10.30 18.56
CA VAL A 140 -26.24 -9.25 17.88
C VAL A 140 -25.57 -8.38 18.95
N PRO A 141 -24.25 -8.49 19.14
CA PRO A 141 -23.55 -7.89 20.28
C PRO A 141 -23.43 -6.37 20.21
N TRP A 142 -23.42 -5.79 19.00
CA TRP A 142 -23.14 -4.36 18.82
C TRP A 142 -24.10 -3.76 17.79
N VAL A 143 -25.08 -3.00 18.27
CA VAL A 143 -26.00 -2.19 17.45
C VAL A 143 -25.95 -0.76 17.95
N THR A 144 -25.37 0.12 17.13
CA THR A 144 -25.19 1.55 17.44
C THR A 144 -26.33 2.37 16.84
N GLY A 145 -26.78 3.40 17.58
CA GLY A 145 -27.84 4.32 17.16
C GLY A 145 -29.18 4.07 17.86
N TRP A 146 -29.18 3.41 19.03
CA TRP A 146 -30.40 3.20 19.82
C TRP A 146 -31.05 4.55 20.16
N ASN A 147 -32.36 4.67 19.95
CA ASN A 147 -33.13 5.92 20.02
C ASN A 147 -32.70 7.04 19.04
N LEU A 148 -31.74 6.76 18.14
CA LEU A 148 -31.28 7.70 17.11
C LEU A 148 -31.70 7.26 15.70
N PHE A 149 -31.75 5.95 15.45
CA PHE A 149 -32.19 5.33 14.21
C PHE A 149 -33.48 4.55 14.44
N ALA A 150 -34.39 4.57 13.45
CA ALA A 150 -35.68 3.88 13.56
C ALA A 150 -35.55 2.37 13.31
N GLU A 151 -34.62 1.98 12.44
CA GLU A 151 -34.40 0.62 11.98
C GLU A 151 -32.89 0.37 11.85
N PHE A 152 -32.50 -0.89 11.70
CA PHE A 152 -31.14 -1.26 11.34
C PHE A 152 -31.09 -2.49 10.43
N ILE A 153 -30.02 -2.61 9.65
CA ILE A 153 -29.76 -3.82 8.86
C ILE A 153 -29.03 -4.84 9.75
N VAL A 154 -29.70 -5.96 10.04
CA VAL A 154 -29.13 -7.13 10.74
C VAL A 154 -28.61 -8.16 9.75
N ALA A 155 -27.66 -8.99 10.17
CA ALA A 155 -27.22 -10.17 9.42
C ALA A 155 -27.37 -11.45 10.24
N ALA A 156 -27.71 -12.54 9.56
CA ALA A 156 -27.86 -13.86 10.15
C ALA A 156 -27.31 -14.95 9.21
N THR A 157 -26.62 -15.93 9.77
CA THR A 157 -25.98 -17.02 9.02
C THR A 157 -27.03 -18.05 8.58
N LEU A 158 -26.98 -18.46 7.31
CA LEU A 158 -27.85 -19.47 6.71
C LEU A 158 -27.27 -20.88 6.90
N PRO A 159 -28.08 -21.95 6.74
CA PRO A 159 -27.62 -23.33 6.91
C PRO A 159 -26.49 -23.75 5.96
N ASP A 160 -26.38 -23.11 4.80
CA ASP A 160 -25.32 -23.33 3.81
C ASP A 160 -24.02 -22.53 4.11
N GLY A 161 -23.98 -21.82 5.25
CA GLY A 161 -22.88 -20.95 5.64
C GLY A 161 -22.92 -19.56 4.99
N GLY A 162 -23.88 -19.28 4.11
CA GLY A 162 -24.16 -17.94 3.61
C GLY A 162 -24.73 -17.02 4.69
N ALA A 163 -25.08 -15.79 4.32
CA ALA A 163 -25.70 -14.85 5.24
C ALA A 163 -26.81 -14.05 4.56
N VAL A 164 -27.96 -13.96 5.24
CA VAL A 164 -29.05 -13.05 4.87
C VAL A 164 -28.89 -11.74 5.62
N PHE A 165 -29.14 -10.63 4.93
CA PHE A 165 -29.16 -9.28 5.50
C PHE A 165 -30.55 -8.70 5.32
N GLY A 166 -31.13 -8.16 6.39
CA GLY A 166 -32.50 -7.65 6.39
C GLY A 166 -32.68 -6.42 7.28
N ILE A 167 -33.65 -5.58 6.94
CA ILE A 167 -34.03 -4.43 7.76
C ILE A 167 -34.98 -4.90 8.86
N VAL A 168 -34.67 -4.55 10.11
CA VAL A 168 -35.47 -4.84 11.30
C VAL A 168 -35.71 -3.57 12.13
N PRO A 169 -36.82 -3.50 12.88
CA PRO A 169 -37.10 -2.37 13.76
C PRO A 169 -36.03 -2.23 14.84
N PHE A 170 -35.64 -0.98 15.13
CA PHE A 170 -34.72 -0.67 16.22
C PHE A 170 -35.48 -0.24 17.49
N ILE A 171 -36.47 -1.04 17.84
CA ILE A 171 -37.34 -0.88 19.01
C ILE A 171 -37.77 -2.27 19.48
N GLU A 172 -38.02 -2.42 20.78
CA GLU A 172 -38.65 -3.62 21.35
C GLU A 172 -39.85 -4.04 20.50
N THR A 173 -39.81 -5.26 19.98
CA THR A 173 -40.79 -5.73 19.00
C THR A 173 -41.30 -7.11 19.40
N GLN A 174 -42.63 -7.29 19.33
CA GLN A 174 -43.32 -8.56 19.50
C GLN A 174 -44.23 -8.78 18.29
N GLN A 175 -44.01 -9.86 17.55
CA GLN A 175 -44.81 -10.25 16.40
C GLN A 175 -45.95 -11.18 16.85
N ALA A 176 -47.09 -11.13 16.15
CA ALA A 176 -48.22 -12.01 16.43
C ALA A 176 -47.88 -13.52 16.32
N THR A 177 -46.82 -13.85 15.57
CA THR A 177 -46.26 -15.20 15.43
C THR A 177 -45.42 -15.65 16.64
N GLY A 178 -45.26 -14.79 17.66
CA GLY A 178 -44.44 -15.05 18.85
C GLY A 178 -42.93 -14.83 18.64
N GLY A 179 -42.55 -14.21 17.52
CA GLY A 179 -41.20 -13.73 17.26
C GLY A 179 -40.93 -12.37 17.91
N ALA A 180 -39.71 -12.12 18.36
CA ALA A 180 -39.38 -10.92 19.13
C ALA A 180 -37.99 -10.36 18.84
N ILE A 181 -37.83 -9.06 19.06
CA ILE A 181 -36.52 -8.39 19.19
C ILE A 181 -36.50 -7.68 20.54
N ALA A 182 -35.49 -7.98 21.35
CA ALA A 182 -35.23 -7.32 22.62
C ALA A 182 -33.83 -6.71 22.66
N PHE A 183 -33.65 -5.62 23.39
CA PHE A 183 -32.38 -4.90 23.48
C PHE A 183 -31.86 -4.84 24.91
N SER A 184 -30.53 -4.75 25.06
CA SER A 184 -29.92 -4.49 26.37
C SER A 184 -30.15 -3.05 26.81
N THR A 185 -29.84 -2.77 28.08
CA THR A 185 -29.57 -1.39 28.50
C THR A 185 -28.39 -0.80 27.71
N LEU A 186 -28.30 0.52 27.69
CA LEU A 186 -27.19 1.25 27.06
C LEU A 186 -25.84 0.78 27.60
N MET A 187 -24.93 0.47 26.69
CA MET A 187 -23.57 0.05 27.05
C MET A 187 -22.77 1.23 27.64
N GLN A 188 -22.02 0.95 28.70
CA GLN A 188 -21.07 1.90 29.29
C GLN A 188 -19.75 1.84 28.51
N LEU A 189 -19.69 2.58 27.41
CA LEU A 189 -18.50 2.65 26.55
C LEU A 189 -17.51 3.71 27.05
N ALA A 190 -16.21 3.42 26.91
CA ALA A 190 -15.15 4.37 27.25
C ALA A 190 -15.11 5.61 26.33
N SER A 191 -15.69 5.53 25.13
CA SER A 191 -15.63 6.57 24.11
C SER A 191 -16.87 6.55 23.23
N MET A 192 -17.23 7.70 22.66
CA MET A 192 -18.39 7.85 21.77
C MET A 192 -19.68 7.31 22.40
N ARG A 193 -19.86 7.53 23.71
CA ARG A 193 -21.00 6.96 24.45
C ARG A 193 -22.34 7.47 23.94
N SER A 194 -22.36 8.71 23.46
CA SER A 194 -23.55 9.35 22.87
C SER A 194 -24.10 8.65 21.64
N THR A 195 -23.33 7.77 20.98
CA THR A 195 -23.81 7.02 19.81
C THR A 195 -24.78 5.90 20.18
N SER A 196 -25.08 5.73 21.47
CA SER A 196 -26.15 4.87 21.99
C SER A 196 -26.06 3.43 21.48
N THR A 197 -25.06 2.68 21.95
CA THR A 197 -24.86 1.28 21.55
C THR A 197 -25.52 0.32 22.54
N VAL A 198 -26.23 -0.68 22.00
CA VAL A 198 -26.89 -1.78 22.71
C VAL A 198 -26.56 -3.11 22.03
N SER A 199 -26.88 -4.23 22.68
CA SER A 199 -26.99 -5.52 22.00
C SER A 199 -28.45 -5.84 21.69
N ALA A 200 -28.71 -6.63 20.65
CA ALA A 200 -30.05 -7.11 20.29
C ALA A 200 -30.13 -8.64 20.37
N THR A 201 -31.23 -9.16 20.92
CA THR A 201 -31.58 -10.57 20.92
C THR A 201 -32.81 -10.76 20.04
N LEU A 202 -32.67 -11.57 18.99
CA LEU A 202 -33.77 -11.96 18.13
C LEU A 202 -34.20 -13.38 18.53
N THR A 203 -35.48 -13.56 18.83
CA THR A 203 -36.04 -14.86 19.21
C THR A 203 -37.16 -15.20 18.26
N ARG A 204 -36.94 -16.19 17.39
CA ARG A 204 -37.85 -16.63 16.33
C ARG A 204 -38.42 -15.48 15.51
N PHE A 205 -37.63 -14.44 15.28
CA PHE A 205 -38.08 -13.23 14.63
C PHE A 205 -38.29 -13.51 13.13
N PHE A 206 -39.50 -13.31 12.64
CA PHE A 206 -39.81 -13.47 11.22
C PHE A 206 -39.37 -12.22 10.45
N LEU A 207 -38.35 -12.37 9.60
CA LEU A 207 -37.92 -11.41 8.61
C LEU A 207 -38.62 -11.71 7.27
N PRO A 208 -39.60 -10.89 6.84
CA PRO A 208 -40.29 -11.13 5.58
C PRO A 208 -39.38 -10.87 4.37
N SER A 209 -39.64 -11.56 3.26
CA SER A 209 -38.82 -11.50 2.04
C SER A 209 -38.69 -10.08 1.45
N ASP A 210 -39.70 -9.23 1.62
CA ASP A 210 -39.70 -7.84 1.16
C ASP A 210 -38.77 -6.92 1.98
N ARG A 211 -38.38 -7.33 3.19
CA ARG A 211 -37.41 -6.66 4.06
C ARG A 211 -35.99 -7.20 3.92
N VAL A 212 -35.77 -8.20 3.07
CA VAL A 212 -34.43 -8.71 2.77
C VAL A 212 -33.68 -7.73 1.87
N VAL A 213 -32.51 -7.29 2.32
CA VAL A 213 -31.60 -6.41 1.58
C VAL A 213 -30.81 -7.21 0.57
N PHE A 214 -30.13 -8.28 0.99
CA PHE A 214 -29.48 -9.23 0.08
C PHE A 214 -29.09 -10.50 0.83
N ILE A 215 -28.69 -11.52 0.05
CA ILE A 215 -28.05 -12.74 0.55
C ILE A 215 -26.63 -12.77 0.00
N LYS A 216 -25.65 -13.13 0.82
CA LYS A 216 -24.25 -13.28 0.43
C LYS A 216 -23.77 -14.71 0.67
N PRO A 217 -22.86 -15.23 -0.18
CA PRO A 217 -22.31 -16.57 0.00
C PRO A 217 -21.40 -16.65 1.22
N ALA A 218 -21.10 -17.89 1.64
CA ALA A 218 -20.17 -18.16 2.73
C ALA A 218 -18.81 -17.47 2.50
N GLY A 219 -18.21 -16.95 3.58
CA GLY A 219 -16.91 -16.26 3.54
C GLY A 219 -16.91 -14.89 2.84
N TRP A 220 -18.04 -14.39 2.36
CA TRP A 220 -18.12 -13.09 1.68
C TRP A 220 -17.58 -11.95 2.54
N ILE A 221 -17.90 -11.92 3.84
CA ILE A 221 -17.51 -10.80 4.71
C ILE A 221 -16.00 -10.73 4.92
N HIS A 222 -15.33 -11.88 5.06
CA HIS A 222 -13.87 -11.96 5.19
C HIS A 222 -13.18 -11.51 3.89
N ASN A 223 -13.69 -11.96 2.75
CA ASN A 223 -13.21 -11.51 1.43
C ASN A 223 -13.43 -10.01 1.23
N ASN A 224 -14.56 -9.48 1.71
CA ASN A 224 -14.85 -8.05 1.66
C ASN A 224 -13.91 -7.24 2.55
N ASP A 225 -13.57 -7.72 3.75
CA ASP A 225 -12.63 -7.06 4.65
C ASP A 225 -11.21 -7.04 4.04
N ILE A 226 -10.79 -8.11 3.35
CA ILE A 226 -9.52 -8.16 2.59
C ILE A 226 -9.48 -7.10 1.47
N LYS A 227 -10.60 -6.86 0.78
CA LYS A 227 -10.67 -5.85 -0.29
C LYS A 227 -10.70 -4.42 0.23
N ASN A 228 -11.21 -4.20 1.44
CA ASN A 228 -11.54 -2.87 1.98
C ASN A 228 -10.68 -2.47 3.19
N ILE A 229 -9.44 -2.97 3.29
CA ILE A 229 -8.53 -2.75 4.45
C ILE A 229 -8.39 -1.29 4.85
N LEU A 230 -8.31 -0.38 3.86
CA LEU A 230 -8.09 1.05 4.09
C LEU A 230 -9.37 1.84 4.37
N ARG A 231 -10.56 1.22 4.33
CA ARG A 231 -11.85 1.92 4.39
C ARG A 231 -12.10 2.65 5.71
N ALA A 232 -11.54 2.15 6.82
CA ALA A 232 -11.64 2.79 8.13
C ALA A 232 -10.49 3.77 8.42
N THR A 233 -9.49 3.85 7.55
CA THR A 233 -8.31 4.72 7.72
C THR A 233 -8.64 6.21 7.80
N PRO A 234 -9.58 6.76 7.01
CA PRO A 234 -9.95 8.17 7.10
C PRO A 234 -10.33 8.65 8.50
N LEU A 235 -10.97 7.79 9.30
CA LEU A 235 -11.37 8.12 10.68
C LEU A 235 -10.15 8.30 11.59
N ALA A 236 -9.15 7.41 11.47
CA ALA A 236 -7.90 7.52 12.23
C ALA A 236 -7.10 8.76 11.80
N ILE A 237 -7.05 9.06 10.50
CA ILE A 237 -6.41 10.28 9.98
C ILE A 237 -7.10 11.54 10.52
N GLY A 238 -8.43 11.60 10.51
CA GLY A 238 -9.18 12.71 11.11
C GLY A 238 -8.89 12.87 12.60
N CYS A 239 -8.83 11.77 13.36
CA CYS A 239 -8.44 11.77 14.76
C CYS A 239 -7.02 12.32 14.99
N ALA A 240 -6.06 11.96 14.12
CA ALA A 240 -4.71 12.52 14.18
C ALA A 240 -4.72 14.04 13.91
N MET A 241 -5.49 14.50 12.92
CA MET A 241 -5.67 15.94 12.66
C MET A 241 -6.26 16.66 13.88
N ALA A 242 -7.23 16.07 14.57
CA ALA A 242 -7.81 16.64 15.79
C ALA A 242 -6.76 16.82 16.90
N GLY A 243 -5.87 15.84 17.05
CA GLY A 243 -4.74 15.93 17.98
C GLY A 243 -3.76 17.04 17.58
N LEU A 244 -3.42 17.16 16.29
CA LEU A 244 -2.55 18.23 15.79
C LEU A 244 -3.13 19.62 16.03
N ASP A 245 -4.45 19.81 15.90
CA ASP A 245 -5.10 21.10 16.18
C ASP A 245 -4.86 21.54 17.63
N ILE A 246 -4.94 20.60 18.57
CA ILE A 246 -4.69 20.85 19.99
C ILE A 246 -3.20 21.18 20.22
N ILE A 247 -2.29 20.44 19.57
CA ILE A 247 -0.85 20.67 19.67
C ILE A 247 -0.49 22.04 19.09
N GLN A 248 -1.06 22.41 17.95
CA GLN A 248 -0.82 23.71 17.32
C GLN A 248 -1.30 24.86 18.19
N ALA A 249 -2.51 24.75 18.76
CA ALA A 249 -3.03 25.75 19.69
C ALA A 249 -2.13 25.88 20.94
N ALA A 250 -1.64 24.76 21.47
CA ALA A 250 -0.70 24.76 22.59
C ALA A 250 0.67 25.37 22.23
N ALA A 251 1.17 25.13 21.01
CA ALA A 251 2.40 25.73 20.51
C ALA A 251 2.31 27.26 20.51
N GLN A 252 1.20 27.79 19.98
CA GLN A 252 0.93 29.23 19.95
C GLN A 252 0.77 29.82 21.36
N ALA A 253 0.10 29.12 22.26
CA ALA A 253 -0.19 29.62 23.61
C ALA A 253 1.00 29.54 24.57
N LYS A 254 1.87 28.53 24.43
CA LYS A 254 2.97 28.26 25.37
C LYS A 254 4.34 28.66 24.83
N SER A 255 4.52 28.74 23.51
CA SER A 255 5.78 29.11 22.84
C SER A 255 7.00 28.29 23.30
N LEU A 256 6.80 26.98 23.49
CA LEU A 256 7.87 26.05 23.88
C LEU A 256 8.37 25.28 22.64
N ALA A 257 9.68 25.35 22.38
CA ALA A 257 10.30 24.72 21.20
C ALA A 257 9.98 23.22 21.06
N CYS A 258 9.90 22.48 22.16
CA CYS A 258 9.56 21.05 22.12
C CYS A 258 8.14 20.77 21.59
N ILE A 259 7.20 21.73 21.74
CA ILE A 259 5.85 21.61 21.19
C ILE A 259 5.89 21.87 19.68
N ASP A 260 6.62 22.90 19.24
CA ASP A 260 6.80 23.20 17.81
C ASP A 260 7.49 22.07 17.05
N GLU A 261 8.53 21.48 17.65
CA GLU A 261 9.24 20.32 17.11
C GLU A 261 8.30 19.10 17.00
N ALA A 262 7.53 18.82 18.05
CA ALA A 262 6.56 17.72 18.04
C ALA A 262 5.45 17.94 17.00
N PHE A 263 4.91 19.16 16.91
CA PHE A 263 3.92 19.53 15.89
C PHE A 263 4.48 19.31 14.48
N THR A 264 5.66 19.85 14.20
CA THR A 264 6.31 19.76 12.88
C THR A 264 6.57 18.31 12.49
N ALA A 265 7.06 17.49 13.43
CA ALA A 265 7.35 16.09 13.18
C ALA A 265 6.08 15.28 12.90
N LEU A 266 5.03 15.43 13.73
CA LEU A 266 3.77 14.70 13.60
C LEU A 266 2.95 15.17 12.39
N ASP A 267 2.94 16.46 12.06
CA ASP A 267 2.28 17.00 10.87
C ASP A 267 2.93 16.47 9.59
N ARG A 268 4.26 16.47 9.52
CA ARG A 268 4.98 15.89 8.38
C ARG A 268 4.64 14.41 8.23
N GLU A 269 4.72 13.66 9.31
CA GLU A 269 4.42 12.23 9.30
C GLU A 269 2.96 11.96 8.88
N LEU A 270 2.00 12.78 9.32
CA LEU A 270 0.60 12.68 8.91
C LEU A 270 0.42 12.93 7.42
N ARG A 271 1.09 13.93 6.86
CA ARG A 271 1.06 14.22 5.42
C ARG A 271 1.60 13.04 4.62
N GLU A 272 2.74 12.49 5.02
CA GLU A 272 3.34 11.30 4.39
C GLU A 272 2.42 10.08 4.46
N CYS A 273 1.84 9.82 5.64
CA CYS A 273 0.90 8.71 5.85
C CYS A 273 -0.32 8.84 4.93
N ARG A 274 -0.93 10.01 4.92
CA ARG A 274 -2.13 10.30 4.14
C ARG A 274 -1.88 10.25 2.62
N GLU A 275 -0.72 10.72 2.18
CA GLU A 275 -0.29 10.59 0.78
C GLU A 275 -0.11 9.12 0.39
N ALA A 276 0.62 8.34 1.20
CA ALA A 276 0.84 6.93 0.93
C ALA A 276 -0.47 6.11 0.88
N ILE A 277 -1.43 6.41 1.76
CA ILE A 277 -2.77 5.81 1.74
C ILE A 277 -3.51 6.16 0.45
N THR A 278 -3.42 7.41 -0.01
CA THR A 278 -4.08 7.87 -1.24
C THR A 278 -3.51 7.18 -2.48
N GLN A 279 -2.20 6.94 -2.51
CA GLN A 279 -1.50 6.30 -3.62
C GLN A 279 -1.62 4.75 -3.63
N ALA A 280 -2.22 4.16 -2.60
CA ALA A 280 -2.22 2.70 -2.39
C ALA A 280 -3.16 1.90 -3.30
N TYR A 281 -3.57 2.43 -4.46
CA TYR A 281 -4.55 1.79 -5.34
C TYR A 281 -4.10 0.38 -5.77
N TYR A 282 -2.85 0.27 -6.25
CA TYR A 282 -2.22 -0.99 -6.67
C TYR A 282 -1.37 -1.67 -5.59
N SER A 283 -1.41 -1.18 -4.35
CA SER A 283 -0.64 -1.78 -3.26
C SER A 283 -1.13 -3.17 -2.91
N THR A 284 -0.19 -4.03 -2.51
CA THR A 284 -0.46 -5.39 -2.05
C THR A 284 -1.27 -5.41 -0.76
N PHE A 285 -1.87 -6.55 -0.44
CA PHE A 285 -2.56 -6.78 0.83
C PHE A 285 -1.69 -6.37 2.03
N THR A 286 -0.46 -6.89 2.08
CA THR A 286 0.49 -6.61 3.17
C THR A 286 0.81 -5.12 3.29
N GLN A 287 1.02 -4.42 2.17
CA GLN A 287 1.26 -2.98 2.18
C GLN A 287 0.05 -2.21 2.73
N LYS A 288 -1.16 -2.54 2.29
CA LYS A 288 -2.41 -1.91 2.79
C LYS A 288 -2.61 -2.15 4.28
N VAL A 289 -2.28 -3.34 4.79
CA VAL A 289 -2.30 -3.66 6.22
C VAL A 289 -1.31 -2.78 6.99
N GLN A 290 -0.08 -2.60 6.49
CA GLN A 290 0.91 -1.74 7.15
C GLN A 290 0.50 -0.26 7.15
N LEU A 291 -0.07 0.24 6.04
CA LEU A 291 -0.62 1.59 5.98
C LEU A 291 -1.77 1.80 6.98
N ARG A 292 -2.67 0.81 7.13
CA ARG A 292 -3.74 0.86 8.14
C ARG A 292 -3.16 0.90 9.57
N ALA A 293 -2.16 0.07 9.85
CA ALA A 293 -1.48 0.06 11.14
C ALA A 293 -0.75 1.38 11.44
N TRP A 294 -0.09 1.98 10.44
CA TRP A 294 0.58 3.27 10.58
C TRP A 294 -0.42 4.39 10.92
N ALA A 295 -1.56 4.46 10.23
CA ALA A 295 -2.59 5.45 10.55
C ALA A 295 -3.17 5.30 11.96
N ILE A 296 -3.36 4.06 12.43
CA ILE A 296 -3.83 3.78 13.80
C ILE A 296 -2.79 4.27 14.82
N ASP A 297 -1.53 3.86 14.66
CA ASP A 297 -0.43 4.28 15.54
C ASP A 297 -0.27 5.80 15.57
N LEU A 298 -0.34 6.46 14.40
CA LEU A 298 -0.22 7.90 14.31
C LEU A 298 -1.38 8.63 14.98
N ALA A 299 -2.62 8.14 14.85
CA ALA A 299 -3.77 8.69 15.57
C ALA A 299 -3.57 8.64 17.09
N VAL A 300 -3.14 7.48 17.62
CA VAL A 300 -2.89 7.29 19.06
C VAL A 300 -1.76 8.18 19.55
N ARG A 301 -0.63 8.24 18.84
CA ARG A 301 0.53 9.06 19.23
C ARG A 301 0.22 10.54 19.21
N THR A 302 -0.50 11.00 18.19
CA THR A 302 -0.86 12.41 18.06
C THR A 302 -1.86 12.82 19.14
N ALA A 303 -2.84 11.95 19.43
CA ALA A 303 -3.77 12.17 20.54
C ALA A 303 -3.07 12.15 21.91
N HIS A 304 -2.10 11.26 22.11
CA HIS A 304 -1.29 11.25 23.33
C HIS A 304 -0.42 12.50 23.46
N ALA A 305 0.17 12.98 22.37
CA ALA A 305 0.88 14.26 22.34
C ALA A 305 -0.06 15.43 22.68
N ALA A 306 -1.30 15.43 22.19
CA ALA A 306 -2.33 16.41 22.55
C ALA A 306 -2.66 16.41 24.05
N VAL A 307 -2.69 15.23 24.68
CA VAL A 307 -2.81 15.08 26.15
C VAL A 307 -1.59 15.68 26.85
N THR A 308 -0.38 15.33 26.41
CA THR A 308 0.88 15.82 27.00
C THR A 308 0.97 17.34 27.00
N VAL A 309 0.70 17.98 25.86
CA VAL A 309 0.75 19.45 25.74
C VAL A 309 -0.37 20.14 26.51
N SER A 310 -1.48 19.43 26.80
CA SER A 310 -2.59 19.94 27.62
C SER A 310 -2.35 19.75 29.12
N SER A 311 -1.35 18.95 29.50
CA SER A 311 -0.95 18.70 30.90
C SER A 311 -2.15 18.21 31.74
N GLY A 312 -2.21 18.52 33.05
CA GLY A 312 -3.28 18.05 33.94
C GLY A 312 -4.71 18.41 33.49
N SER A 313 -4.87 19.51 32.72
CA SER A 313 -6.19 19.88 32.18
C SER A 313 -6.74 18.84 31.22
N ALA A 314 -5.89 18.03 30.58
CA ALA A 314 -6.35 16.96 29.70
C ALA A 314 -7.31 15.99 30.40
N ASN A 315 -7.22 15.81 31.72
CA ASN A 315 -8.05 14.88 32.48
C ASN A 315 -9.49 15.38 32.73
N ASP A 316 -9.78 16.64 32.43
CA ASP A 316 -11.13 17.21 32.55
C ASP A 316 -12.01 16.73 31.39
N SER A 317 -13.23 16.26 31.70
CA SER A 317 -14.20 15.74 30.72
C SER A 317 -14.59 16.77 29.67
N ASP A 318 -14.44 18.05 29.99
CA ASP A 318 -14.80 19.15 29.10
C ASP A 318 -13.63 19.60 28.20
N ARG A 319 -12.47 18.93 28.29
CA ARG A 319 -11.29 19.24 27.48
C ARG A 319 -11.17 18.31 26.27
N PRO A 320 -10.86 18.86 25.08
CA PRO A 320 -10.83 18.08 23.84
C PRO A 320 -9.72 17.02 23.81
N ALA A 321 -8.61 17.21 24.55
CA ALA A 321 -7.48 16.29 24.53
C ALA A 321 -7.83 14.87 24.98
N GLN A 322 -8.55 14.70 26.10
CA GLN A 322 -9.01 13.36 26.52
C GLN A 322 -10.05 12.79 25.56
N ARG A 323 -10.92 13.62 25.00
CA ARG A 323 -11.92 13.14 24.02
C ARG A 323 -11.21 12.53 22.81
N VAL A 324 -10.28 13.26 22.20
CA VAL A 324 -9.52 12.78 21.03
C VAL A 324 -8.71 11.52 21.36
N TYR A 325 -8.14 11.43 22.56
CA TYR A 325 -7.44 10.23 23.01
C TYR A 325 -8.36 9.01 23.17
N ARG A 326 -9.58 9.20 23.70
CA ARG A 326 -10.60 8.15 23.78
C ARG A 326 -11.17 7.82 22.40
N GLU A 327 -11.28 8.77 21.48
CA GLU A 327 -11.73 8.53 20.10
C GLU A 327 -10.71 7.64 19.34
N ALA A 328 -9.41 7.84 19.55
CA ALA A 328 -8.35 7.00 18.98
C ALA A 328 -8.49 5.51 19.36
N LEU A 329 -9.01 5.20 20.56
CA LEU A 329 -9.34 3.82 20.96
C LEU A 329 -10.38 3.20 20.02
N VAL A 330 -11.47 3.92 19.71
CA VAL A 330 -12.53 3.40 18.84
C VAL A 330 -11.99 3.15 17.43
N TYR A 331 -11.15 4.05 16.91
CA TYR A 331 -10.57 3.90 15.57
C TYR A 331 -9.50 2.81 15.48
N THR A 332 -8.90 2.44 16.61
CA THR A 332 -8.01 1.27 16.72
C THR A 332 -8.79 -0.04 16.58
N VAL A 333 -10.00 -0.14 17.13
CA VAL A 333 -10.81 -1.38 17.07
C VAL A 333 -11.76 -1.44 15.86
N SER A 334 -11.93 -0.32 15.15
CA SER A 334 -12.82 -0.21 13.99
C SER A 334 -12.30 -0.99 12.78
N GLY A 335 -13.04 -2.03 12.38
CA GLY A 335 -12.68 -2.89 11.25
C GLY A 335 -11.46 -3.78 11.52
N GLN A 336 -11.21 -4.10 12.79
CA GLN A 336 -10.04 -4.85 13.20
C GLN A 336 -10.07 -6.30 12.70
N THR A 337 -9.00 -6.71 12.03
CA THR A 337 -8.75 -8.10 11.61
C THR A 337 -7.48 -8.63 12.28
N PRO A 338 -7.25 -9.95 12.33
CA PRO A 338 -6.01 -10.51 12.86
C PRO A 338 -4.74 -9.95 12.17
N ALA A 339 -4.80 -9.69 10.86
CA ALA A 339 -3.68 -9.10 10.11
C ALA A 339 -3.39 -7.65 10.52
N ILE A 340 -4.43 -6.82 10.67
CA ILE A 340 -4.29 -5.44 11.15
C ILE A 340 -3.82 -5.43 12.61
N MET A 341 -4.31 -6.35 13.44
CA MET A 341 -3.87 -6.51 14.82
C MET A 341 -2.38 -6.84 14.90
N ALA A 342 -1.91 -7.84 14.15
CA ALA A 342 -0.50 -8.20 14.12
C ALA A 342 0.38 -7.04 13.64
N ALA A 343 -0.03 -6.33 12.58
CA ALA A 343 0.72 -5.18 12.08
C ALA A 343 0.73 -4.00 13.05
N THR A 344 -0.40 -3.71 13.70
CA THR A 344 -0.50 -2.64 14.71
C THR A 344 0.37 -2.96 15.92
N LEU A 345 0.31 -4.20 16.44
CA LEU A 345 1.18 -4.63 17.53
C LEU A 345 2.66 -4.53 17.15
N LYS A 346 3.03 -4.95 15.93
CA LYS A 346 4.39 -4.80 15.42
C LYS A 346 4.82 -3.33 15.35
N GLN A 347 3.95 -2.43 14.88
CA GLN A 347 4.22 -0.99 14.81
C GLN A 347 4.49 -0.40 16.20
N LEU A 348 3.71 -0.82 17.21
CA LEU A 348 3.83 -0.32 18.58
C LEU A 348 5.08 -0.86 19.32
N THR A 349 5.56 -2.05 18.98
CA THR A 349 6.73 -2.68 19.63
C THR A 349 8.05 -2.49 18.89
N SER A 350 8.02 -2.01 17.64
CA SER A 350 9.25 -1.83 16.86
C SER A 350 9.97 -0.53 17.21
N PRO A 351 11.30 -0.55 17.44
CA PRO A 351 12.07 0.67 17.69
C PRO A 351 12.17 1.57 16.45
N GLN A 352 12.06 0.99 15.25
CA GLN A 352 11.88 1.71 13.99
C GLN A 352 10.45 1.49 13.50
N ARG A 353 9.66 2.57 13.47
CA ARG A 353 8.28 2.55 12.96
C ARG A 353 8.26 2.36 11.44
N TYR A 354 7.24 1.69 10.93
CA TYR A 354 7.02 1.58 9.50
C TYR A 354 6.67 2.95 8.91
N HIS A 355 7.48 3.40 7.96
CA HIS A 355 7.18 4.45 7.00
C HIS A 355 7.53 3.89 5.61
N PRO A 356 6.64 4.02 4.60
CA PRO A 356 7.01 3.77 3.23
C PRO A 356 8.13 4.76 2.90
N LYS A 357 9.34 4.24 2.67
CA LYS A 357 10.46 5.07 2.23
C LYS A 357 10.10 5.62 0.85
N ASN A 358 9.79 6.93 0.75
CA ASN A 358 9.90 7.62 -0.53
C ASN A 358 11.35 7.50 -0.97
N GLN A 359 11.60 6.73 -2.03
CA GLN A 359 12.93 6.60 -2.62
C GLN A 359 13.07 7.70 -3.66
N ASN A 360 13.77 8.76 -3.31
CA ASN A 360 14.19 9.80 -4.26
C ASN A 360 15.59 9.47 -4.76
N ILE A 361 15.82 9.62 -6.06
CA ILE A 361 17.16 9.54 -6.66
C ILE A 361 17.63 10.97 -6.87
N THR A 362 18.59 11.41 -6.07
CA THR A 362 19.30 12.68 -6.26
C THR A 362 20.57 12.41 -7.07
N TYR A 363 20.85 13.24 -8.07
CA TYR A 363 22.02 13.09 -8.93
C TYR A 363 22.60 14.44 -9.36
N SER A 364 23.91 14.49 -9.54
CA SER A 364 24.66 15.57 -10.17
C SER A 364 24.92 15.30 -11.65
N GLN A 365 25.00 14.03 -12.05
CA GLN A 365 25.30 13.60 -13.41
C GLN A 365 24.60 12.27 -13.74
N ILE A 366 24.27 12.08 -15.03
CA ILE A 366 23.80 10.80 -15.58
C ILE A 366 24.83 10.31 -16.60
N ILE A 367 25.26 9.06 -16.47
CA ILE A 367 26.29 8.44 -17.32
C ILE A 367 25.68 7.22 -18.04
N HIS A 368 25.88 7.12 -19.35
CA HIS A 368 25.57 5.89 -20.08
C HIS A 368 26.66 4.84 -19.83
N LEU A 369 26.26 3.68 -19.32
CA LEU A 369 27.16 2.53 -19.15
C LEU A 369 27.02 1.49 -20.26
N SER A 370 26.27 1.82 -21.32
CA SER A 370 26.08 0.93 -22.48
C SER A 370 26.87 1.39 -23.70
N HIS A 371 27.47 0.43 -24.42
CA HIS A 371 28.10 0.66 -25.71
C HIS A 371 27.06 0.97 -26.80
N ILE A 372 27.48 1.77 -27.79
CA ILE A 372 26.71 1.99 -29.03
C ILE A 372 26.69 0.66 -29.82
N ILE A 373 25.50 0.23 -30.24
CA ILE A 373 25.33 -0.97 -31.05
C ILE A 373 25.72 -0.66 -32.50
N HIS A 374 26.66 -1.43 -33.03
CA HIS A 374 27.18 -1.32 -34.39
C HIS A 374 27.45 -2.73 -34.95
N PRO A 375 27.35 -2.99 -36.26
CA PRO A 375 27.69 -4.29 -36.85
C PRO A 375 29.11 -4.78 -36.53
N ASP A 376 30.01 -3.84 -36.26
CA ASP A 376 31.42 -4.12 -35.95
C ASP A 376 31.79 -4.15 -34.47
N ILE A 377 30.83 -4.34 -33.57
CA ILE A 377 31.15 -4.60 -32.17
C ILE A 377 31.72 -6.02 -31.97
N PRO A 378 32.46 -6.26 -30.85
CA PRO A 378 32.81 -7.61 -30.44
C PRO A 378 31.56 -8.46 -30.21
N GLN A 379 31.62 -9.73 -30.62
CA GLN A 379 30.51 -10.67 -30.54
C GLN A 379 31.03 -12.06 -30.18
N TRP A 380 30.26 -12.80 -29.39
CA TRP A 380 30.58 -14.18 -29.06
C TRP A 380 30.54 -15.06 -30.30
N LEU A 381 31.44 -16.04 -30.38
CA LEU A 381 31.52 -16.92 -31.53
C LEU A 381 30.24 -17.76 -31.64
N GLY A 382 29.50 -17.58 -32.74
CA GLY A 382 28.25 -18.31 -33.02
C GLY A 382 26.97 -17.55 -32.70
N ASP A 383 27.06 -16.36 -32.09
CA ASP A 383 25.89 -15.54 -31.81
C ASP A 383 25.28 -14.91 -33.08
N PRO A 384 23.97 -14.61 -33.10
CA PRO A 384 23.32 -13.94 -34.23
C PRO A 384 23.94 -12.57 -34.51
N PRO A 385 24.30 -12.23 -35.77
CA PRO A 385 24.97 -10.97 -36.09
C PRO A 385 24.08 -9.75 -35.84
N VAL A 386 24.72 -8.58 -35.68
CA VAL A 386 24.03 -7.29 -35.67
C VAL A 386 23.88 -6.77 -37.08
N GLU A 387 22.65 -6.65 -37.56
CA GLU A 387 22.37 -6.15 -38.90
C GLU A 387 21.48 -4.92 -38.83
N PHE A 388 21.77 -3.95 -39.71
CA PHE A 388 20.93 -2.79 -39.94
C PHE A 388 20.60 -2.71 -41.43
N GLU A 389 19.34 -2.46 -41.73
CA GLU A 389 18.86 -2.27 -43.09
C GLU A 389 18.10 -0.95 -43.16
N THR A 390 18.49 -0.09 -44.10
CA THR A 390 17.74 1.13 -44.39
C THR A 390 16.43 0.79 -45.07
N VAL A 391 15.32 1.14 -44.44
CA VAL A 391 13.95 0.91 -44.92
C VAL A 391 13.41 2.16 -45.61
N ALA A 392 13.83 3.34 -45.17
CA ALA A 392 13.46 4.63 -45.75
C ALA A 392 14.61 5.63 -45.60
N GLU A 393 14.80 6.48 -46.62
CA GLU A 393 15.79 7.55 -46.63
C GLU A 393 15.14 8.92 -46.65
N LEU A 394 15.71 9.88 -45.91
CA LEU A 394 15.14 11.22 -45.75
C LEU A 394 14.92 11.96 -47.09
N ASN A 395 15.81 11.75 -48.07
CA ASN A 395 15.75 12.38 -49.38
C ASN A 395 14.72 11.76 -50.34
N GLN A 396 14.20 10.57 -50.03
CA GLN A 396 13.27 9.81 -50.87
C GLN A 396 11.88 9.72 -50.23
N ASP A 397 11.82 9.55 -48.91
CA ASP A 397 10.62 9.18 -48.16
C ASP A 397 10.20 10.23 -47.12
N ASP A 398 10.90 11.36 -47.02
CA ASP A 398 10.72 12.43 -46.01
C ASP A 398 11.00 12.02 -44.54
N TYR A 399 11.46 10.80 -44.30
CA TYR A 399 11.93 10.32 -43.00
C TYR A 399 13.03 9.26 -43.13
N TYR A 400 13.83 9.10 -42.07
CA TYR A 400 14.86 8.06 -41.99
C TYR A 400 14.39 6.92 -41.08
N LEU A 401 14.38 5.69 -41.59
CA LEU A 401 13.98 4.50 -40.85
C LEU A 401 14.90 3.34 -41.17
N ARG A 402 15.28 2.59 -40.13
CA ARG A 402 16.00 1.33 -40.28
C ARG A 402 15.26 0.18 -39.62
N ARG A 403 15.35 -1.00 -40.23
CA ARG A 403 15.13 -2.30 -39.60
C ARG A 403 16.46 -2.76 -38.99
N PHE A 404 16.38 -3.49 -37.88
CA PHE A 404 17.55 -4.10 -37.27
C PHE A 404 17.25 -5.52 -36.77
N SER A 405 18.30 -6.36 -36.70
CA SER A 405 18.31 -7.69 -36.09
C SER A 405 19.57 -7.82 -35.21
N LEU A 406 19.45 -8.53 -34.08
CA LEU A 406 20.57 -8.84 -33.18
C LEU A 406 20.18 -9.97 -32.21
N GLY A 407 21.17 -10.66 -31.66
CA GLY A 407 20.98 -11.65 -30.58
C GLY A 407 20.62 -11.02 -29.24
N GLU A 408 20.01 -11.79 -28.33
CA GLU A 408 19.59 -11.31 -27.01
C GLU A 408 20.75 -10.84 -26.11
N HIS A 409 21.96 -11.38 -26.34
CA HIS A 409 23.19 -11.11 -25.58
C HIS A 409 24.17 -10.21 -26.36
N THR A 410 23.62 -9.23 -27.08
CA THR A 410 24.39 -8.33 -27.94
C THR A 410 24.79 -7.06 -27.21
N ALA A 411 26.03 -6.61 -27.42
CA ALA A 411 26.57 -5.39 -26.82
C ALA A 411 26.46 -5.41 -25.28
N THR A 412 26.24 -4.25 -24.67
CA THR A 412 25.84 -4.20 -23.25
C THR A 412 24.47 -4.85 -23.08
N HIS A 413 24.40 -5.90 -22.27
CA HIS A 413 23.20 -6.70 -22.11
C HIS A 413 23.02 -7.19 -20.68
N ILE A 414 21.82 -7.71 -20.40
CA ILE A 414 21.46 -8.37 -19.15
C ILE A 414 21.11 -9.83 -19.40
N ASN A 415 21.68 -10.73 -18.60
CA ASN A 415 21.33 -12.15 -18.60
C ASN A 415 20.15 -12.43 -17.64
N ALA A 416 19.28 -13.39 -17.99
CA ALA A 416 18.19 -13.88 -17.14
C ALA A 416 18.38 -15.36 -16.77
N PRO A 417 17.73 -15.88 -15.71
CA PRO A 417 17.79 -17.29 -15.33
C PRO A 417 17.50 -18.26 -16.46
N LYS A 418 16.65 -17.87 -17.41
CA LYS A 418 16.31 -18.68 -18.58
C LYS A 418 17.52 -19.04 -19.45
N SER A 419 18.62 -18.26 -19.43
CA SER A 419 19.88 -18.62 -20.11
C SER A 419 20.49 -19.93 -19.62
N PHE A 420 20.34 -20.27 -18.33
CA PHE A 420 21.08 -21.38 -17.71
C PHE A 420 20.19 -22.43 -17.03
N TYR A 421 18.90 -22.13 -16.82
CA TYR A 421 17.95 -22.97 -16.11
C TYR A 421 16.67 -23.16 -16.92
N ALA A 422 16.27 -24.43 -17.15
CA ALA A 422 15.08 -24.76 -17.94
C ALA A 422 13.79 -24.11 -17.38
N ASP A 423 13.65 -24.14 -16.05
CA ASP A 423 12.55 -23.53 -15.30
C ASP A 423 12.85 -22.08 -14.86
N GLY A 424 13.93 -21.50 -15.37
CA GLY A 424 14.30 -20.11 -15.11
C GLY A 424 13.26 -19.14 -15.68
N VAL A 425 13.06 -18.02 -15.00
CA VAL A 425 12.18 -16.94 -15.49
C VAL A 425 12.84 -16.19 -16.65
N GLY A 426 12.03 -15.77 -17.62
CA GLY A 426 12.47 -14.94 -18.74
C GLY A 426 12.63 -13.46 -18.35
N ILE A 427 13.35 -12.71 -19.18
CA ILE A 427 13.63 -11.29 -18.94
C ILE A 427 12.36 -10.43 -18.83
N ASP A 428 11.28 -10.80 -19.52
CA ASP A 428 9.98 -10.11 -19.49
C ASP A 428 9.28 -10.12 -18.11
N GLN A 429 9.70 -11.04 -17.24
CA GLN A 429 9.16 -11.24 -15.89
C GLN A 429 9.90 -10.45 -14.80
N TYR A 430 10.98 -9.74 -15.15
CA TYR A 430 11.67 -8.85 -14.20
C TYR A 430 10.74 -7.67 -13.84
N PRO A 431 10.44 -7.45 -12.55
CA PRO A 431 9.59 -6.33 -12.16
C PRO A 431 10.34 -5.00 -12.35
N ALA A 432 9.63 -3.96 -12.80
CA ALA A 432 10.27 -2.67 -13.14
C ALA A 432 11.08 -2.07 -11.97
N ASN A 433 10.64 -2.28 -10.72
CA ASN A 433 11.34 -1.78 -9.54
C ASN A 433 12.64 -2.53 -9.21
N SER A 434 12.88 -3.74 -9.75
CA SER A 434 14.16 -4.43 -9.56
C SER A 434 15.23 -3.92 -10.53
N LEU A 435 14.86 -3.11 -11.52
CA LEU A 435 15.77 -2.56 -12.54
C LEU A 435 16.28 -1.15 -12.18
N VAL A 436 15.88 -0.63 -11.01
CA VAL A 436 16.38 0.63 -10.45
C VAL A 436 17.04 0.30 -9.12
N VAL A 437 18.37 0.31 -9.07
CA VAL A 437 19.13 -0.38 -8.02
C VAL A 437 20.41 0.39 -7.67
N PRO A 438 20.78 0.52 -6.38
CA PRO A 438 22.07 1.10 -6.01
C PRO A 438 23.23 0.24 -6.52
N ALA A 439 24.38 0.84 -6.75
CA ALA A 439 25.59 0.15 -7.20
C ALA A 439 26.85 0.63 -6.47
N VAL A 440 27.84 -0.25 -6.42
CA VAL A 440 29.20 0.02 -5.94
C VAL A 440 30.20 -0.42 -7.00
N VAL A 441 31.37 0.22 -7.02
CA VAL A 441 32.43 -0.07 -7.99
C VAL A 441 33.64 -0.67 -7.29
N LEU A 442 34.03 -1.87 -7.70
CA LEU A 442 35.30 -2.50 -7.34
C LEU A 442 36.25 -2.30 -8.51
N ASN A 443 37.32 -1.54 -8.28
CA ASN A 443 38.33 -1.26 -9.29
C ASN A 443 39.47 -2.28 -9.17
N ILE A 444 39.61 -3.13 -10.19
CA ILE A 444 40.73 -4.07 -10.34
C ILE A 444 41.58 -3.77 -11.58
N GLN A 445 41.40 -2.60 -12.20
CA GLN A 445 42.14 -2.20 -13.40
C GLN A 445 43.68 -2.31 -13.23
N PRO A 446 44.29 -1.99 -12.07
CA PRO A 446 45.72 -2.23 -11.86
C PRO A 446 46.13 -3.71 -11.97
N GLN A 447 45.28 -4.63 -11.48
CA GLN A 447 45.51 -6.07 -11.48
C GLN A 447 45.15 -6.73 -12.82
N ALA A 448 44.19 -6.16 -13.55
CA ALA A 448 43.73 -6.61 -14.87
C ALA A 448 44.79 -6.44 -15.98
N THR A 449 45.99 -5.94 -15.65
CA THR A 449 47.19 -6.09 -16.49
C THR A 449 47.53 -7.56 -16.75
N ASN A 450 47.16 -8.46 -15.84
CA ASN A 450 47.01 -9.88 -16.13
C ASN A 450 45.60 -10.14 -16.70
N PRO A 451 45.47 -10.53 -17.99
CA PRO A 451 44.20 -10.87 -18.62
C PRO A 451 43.39 -11.92 -17.88
N ASP A 452 44.04 -12.83 -17.15
CA ASP A 452 43.39 -13.93 -16.46
C ASP A 452 43.12 -13.64 -14.97
N TYR A 453 43.31 -12.38 -14.54
CA TYR A 453 43.05 -12.01 -13.15
C TYR A 453 41.54 -12.12 -12.85
N THR A 454 41.21 -12.79 -11.74
CA THR A 454 39.84 -12.89 -11.26
C THR A 454 39.70 -12.20 -9.92
N LEU A 455 38.61 -11.45 -9.74
CA LEU A 455 38.28 -10.85 -8.46
C LEU A 455 38.17 -11.95 -7.39
N SER A 456 38.92 -11.83 -6.31
CA SER A 456 38.89 -12.77 -5.18
C SER A 456 38.05 -12.24 -4.01
N ALA A 457 37.68 -13.12 -3.08
CA ALA A 457 37.05 -12.71 -1.83
C ALA A 457 37.96 -11.80 -0.98
N ALA A 458 39.29 -11.95 -1.10
CA ALA A 458 40.25 -11.10 -0.41
C ALA A 458 40.23 -9.66 -0.95
N ASP A 459 40.07 -9.48 -2.26
CA ASP A 459 39.95 -8.15 -2.87
C ASP A 459 38.68 -7.44 -2.39
N ILE A 460 37.56 -8.19 -2.29
CA ILE A 460 36.31 -7.66 -1.76
C ILE A 460 36.50 -7.23 -0.29
N LEU A 461 37.12 -8.06 0.54
CA LEU A 461 37.39 -7.73 1.93
C LEU A 461 38.31 -6.51 2.09
N ALA A 462 39.34 -6.39 1.25
CA ALA A 462 40.22 -5.22 1.24
C ALA A 462 39.46 -3.95 0.84
N TRP A 463 38.59 -4.05 -0.17
CA TRP A 463 37.69 -2.96 -0.55
C TRP A 463 36.71 -2.61 0.58
N GLU A 464 36.12 -3.60 1.26
CA GLU A 464 35.22 -3.38 2.39
C GLU A 464 35.93 -2.73 3.58
N GLN A 465 37.19 -3.07 3.81
CA GLN A 465 38.02 -2.44 4.85
C GLN A 465 38.23 -0.94 4.59
N GLN A 466 38.37 -0.54 3.33
CA GLN A 466 38.61 0.85 2.96
C GLN A 466 37.32 1.67 2.83
N TYR A 467 36.25 1.08 2.28
CA TYR A 467 35.04 1.82 1.87
C TYR A 467 33.78 1.38 2.63
N GLY A 468 33.89 0.46 3.59
CA GLY A 468 32.79 -0.12 4.35
C GLY A 468 32.22 -1.37 3.68
N GLU A 469 31.35 -2.10 4.40
CA GLU A 469 30.72 -3.32 3.90
C GLU A 469 29.78 -3.04 2.72
N ILE A 470 29.72 -3.96 1.74
CA ILE A 470 28.79 -3.86 0.60
C ILE A 470 27.36 -3.94 1.13
N THR A 471 26.56 -2.93 0.82
CA THR A 471 25.17 -2.88 1.29
C THR A 471 24.30 -3.92 0.57
N PRO A 472 23.47 -4.68 1.31
CA PRO A 472 22.51 -5.60 0.70
C PRO A 472 21.64 -4.92 -0.35
N GLY A 473 21.37 -5.62 -1.46
CA GLY A 473 20.55 -5.12 -2.55
C GLY A 473 21.27 -4.18 -3.53
N CYS A 474 22.58 -4.00 -3.43
CA CYS A 474 23.37 -3.29 -4.45
C CYS A 474 23.80 -4.22 -5.60
N VAL A 475 24.04 -3.64 -6.78
CA VAL A 475 24.81 -4.27 -7.86
C VAL A 475 26.30 -3.98 -7.64
N VAL A 476 27.14 -5.01 -7.77
CA VAL A 476 28.60 -4.88 -7.69
C VAL A 476 29.17 -4.79 -9.09
N LEU A 477 29.65 -3.61 -9.47
CA LEU A 477 30.28 -3.34 -10.75
C LEU A 477 31.80 -3.57 -10.62
N LEU A 478 32.34 -4.46 -11.44
CA LEU A 478 33.77 -4.73 -11.52
C LEU A 478 34.37 -3.94 -12.67
N TYR A 479 35.18 -2.95 -12.33
CA TYR A 479 35.90 -2.14 -13.30
C TYR A 479 37.30 -2.72 -13.55
N THR A 480 37.53 -3.16 -14.78
CA THR A 480 38.78 -3.80 -15.20
C THR A 480 39.58 -2.94 -16.18
N GLY A 481 38.95 -1.97 -16.84
CA GLY A 481 39.56 -1.18 -17.92
C GLY A 481 39.45 -1.85 -19.29
N TRP A 482 38.79 -3.00 -19.39
CA TRP A 482 38.73 -3.80 -20.60
C TRP A 482 37.89 -3.16 -21.72
N HIS A 483 36.93 -2.30 -21.36
CA HIS A 483 36.14 -1.53 -22.34
C HIS A 483 36.99 -0.71 -23.31
N ASN A 484 38.24 -0.37 -22.96
CA ASN A 484 39.15 0.37 -23.83
C ASN A 484 39.49 -0.40 -25.11
N LYS A 485 39.29 -1.72 -25.12
CA LYS A 485 39.53 -2.60 -26.26
C LYS A 485 38.30 -2.78 -27.16
N TRP A 486 37.15 -2.17 -26.83
CA TRP A 486 35.86 -2.42 -27.49
C TRP A 486 35.90 -2.35 -29.02
N TRP A 487 36.66 -1.40 -29.59
CA TRP A 487 36.73 -1.20 -31.04
C TRP A 487 37.79 -2.06 -31.74
N ASP A 488 38.50 -2.92 -31.00
CA ASP A 488 39.40 -3.93 -31.52
C ASP A 488 38.88 -5.31 -31.10
N LYS A 489 38.10 -5.95 -31.97
CA LYS A 489 37.46 -7.25 -31.71
C LYS A 489 38.47 -8.31 -31.26
N ALA A 490 39.65 -8.33 -31.87
CA ALA A 490 40.69 -9.31 -31.56
C ALA A 490 41.30 -9.04 -30.18
N ALA A 491 41.58 -7.77 -29.85
CA ALA A 491 42.10 -7.42 -28.53
C ALA A 491 41.04 -7.56 -27.41
N PHE A 492 39.75 -7.36 -27.71
CA PHE A 492 38.66 -7.48 -26.74
C PHE A 492 38.40 -8.94 -26.35
N LEU A 493 38.28 -9.84 -27.34
CA LEU A 493 38.14 -11.27 -27.09
C LEU A 493 39.44 -11.90 -26.61
N ASN A 494 40.58 -11.37 -27.07
CA ASN A 494 41.93 -11.74 -26.66
C ASN A 494 42.16 -13.26 -26.73
N ALA A 495 41.75 -13.87 -27.84
CA ALA A 495 41.88 -15.30 -28.06
C ALA A 495 43.35 -15.68 -28.29
N ASP A 496 43.81 -16.77 -27.69
CA ASP A 496 45.14 -17.33 -27.95
C ASP A 496 45.16 -18.18 -29.24
N MET A 497 46.28 -18.87 -29.50
CA MET A 497 46.41 -19.73 -30.69
C MET A 497 45.51 -20.97 -30.65
N ALA A 498 45.09 -21.41 -29.47
CA ALA A 498 44.13 -22.51 -29.29
C ALA A 498 42.67 -22.04 -29.44
N GLY A 499 42.44 -20.72 -29.43
CA GLY A 499 41.13 -20.10 -29.46
C GLY A 499 40.54 -19.86 -28.06
N ASP A 500 41.32 -20.10 -27.01
CA ASP A 500 40.91 -19.84 -25.63
C ASP A 500 40.92 -18.33 -25.36
N LEU A 501 39.88 -17.83 -24.70
CA LEU A 501 39.68 -16.41 -24.46
C LEU A 501 40.37 -15.96 -23.18
N HIS A 502 40.92 -14.75 -23.17
CA HIS A 502 41.65 -14.21 -22.02
C HIS A 502 41.16 -12.83 -21.63
N PHE A 503 40.24 -12.76 -20.67
CA PHE A 503 39.79 -11.51 -20.07
C PHE A 503 39.40 -11.71 -18.59
N PRO A 504 39.50 -10.65 -17.76
CA PRO A 504 39.22 -10.73 -16.33
C PRO A 504 37.76 -11.09 -16.03
N GLY A 505 37.51 -11.57 -14.82
CA GLY A 505 36.15 -11.91 -14.38
C GLY A 505 36.02 -12.07 -12.87
N PHE A 506 34.87 -12.50 -12.42
CA PHE A 506 34.63 -12.86 -11.03
C PHE A 506 35.08 -14.31 -10.77
N SER A 507 35.84 -14.55 -9.69
CA SER A 507 36.09 -15.92 -9.24
C SER A 507 34.85 -16.52 -8.58
N LYS A 508 34.76 -17.85 -8.57
CA LYS A 508 33.70 -18.58 -7.86
C LYS A 508 33.57 -18.16 -6.38
N ASP A 509 34.70 -18.05 -5.68
CA ASP A 509 34.72 -17.73 -4.26
C ASP A 509 34.26 -16.29 -4.00
N ALA A 510 34.66 -15.34 -4.86
CA ALA A 510 34.16 -13.97 -4.81
C ALA A 510 32.65 -13.91 -5.06
N THR A 511 32.15 -14.61 -6.07
CA THR A 511 30.71 -14.66 -6.36
C THR A 511 29.92 -15.23 -5.19
N GLN A 512 30.37 -16.34 -4.59
CA GLN A 512 29.72 -16.92 -3.41
C GLN A 512 29.74 -15.96 -2.22
N PHE A 513 30.85 -15.26 -2.00
CA PHE A 513 30.97 -14.26 -0.95
C PHE A 513 29.99 -13.09 -1.15
N LEU A 514 29.89 -12.55 -2.37
CA LEU A 514 28.94 -11.49 -2.69
C LEU A 514 27.48 -11.95 -2.53
N LEU A 515 27.16 -13.19 -2.89
CA LEU A 515 25.82 -13.74 -2.67
C LEU A 515 25.46 -13.82 -1.18
N GLN A 516 26.43 -14.08 -0.30
CA GLN A 516 26.25 -14.02 1.15
C GLN A 516 26.03 -12.58 1.65
N ARG A 517 26.52 -11.56 0.94
CA ARG A 517 26.22 -10.13 1.16
C ARG A 517 24.85 -9.70 0.64
N HIS A 518 24.06 -10.62 0.10
CA HIS A 518 22.71 -10.36 -0.42
C HIS A 518 22.68 -9.26 -1.49
N ILE A 519 23.65 -9.24 -2.40
CA ILE A 519 23.67 -8.33 -3.55
C ILE A 519 22.45 -8.55 -4.46
N ALA A 520 22.06 -7.50 -5.19
CA ALA A 520 21.04 -7.57 -6.23
C ALA A 520 21.60 -8.13 -7.56
N GLY A 521 22.91 -8.06 -7.76
CA GLY A 521 23.56 -8.56 -8.98
C GLY A 521 25.01 -8.12 -9.16
N VAL A 522 25.57 -8.45 -10.31
CA VAL A 522 26.94 -8.11 -10.71
C VAL A 522 26.96 -7.45 -12.08
N GLY A 523 27.99 -6.67 -12.37
CA GLY A 523 28.25 -6.14 -13.71
C GLY A 523 29.74 -5.98 -14.00
N ILE A 524 30.15 -6.04 -15.26
CA ILE A 524 31.56 -5.95 -15.68
C ILE A 524 31.73 -5.29 -17.05
N ASP A 525 32.91 -4.75 -17.33
CA ASP A 525 33.29 -4.15 -18.61
C ASP A 525 34.04 -5.09 -19.58
N THR A 526 34.05 -6.40 -19.30
CA THR A 526 34.57 -7.47 -20.18
C THR A 526 33.41 -8.16 -20.92
N HIS A 527 33.74 -9.15 -21.76
CA HIS A 527 32.75 -9.85 -22.58
C HIS A 527 31.74 -10.66 -21.76
N GLY A 528 32.13 -11.15 -20.58
CA GLY A 528 31.23 -11.80 -19.63
C GLY A 528 31.67 -11.60 -18.18
N VAL A 529 30.76 -11.81 -17.21
CA VAL A 529 31.12 -11.75 -15.77
C VAL A 529 32.02 -12.90 -15.33
N ASP A 530 32.01 -13.98 -16.08
CA ASP A 530 32.97 -15.07 -15.98
C ASP A 530 34.30 -14.67 -16.64
N SER A 531 35.44 -15.19 -16.16
CA SER A 531 36.70 -14.95 -16.86
C SER A 531 36.73 -15.69 -18.19
N GLY A 532 37.57 -15.25 -19.13
CA GLY A 532 37.71 -15.91 -20.44
C GLY A 532 38.10 -17.40 -20.35
N GLN A 533 38.69 -17.81 -19.23
CA GLN A 533 39.07 -19.20 -18.94
C GLN A 533 37.93 -20.03 -18.33
N ASP A 534 36.83 -19.43 -17.86
CA ASP A 534 35.69 -20.15 -17.29
C ASP A 534 34.65 -20.50 -18.35
N THR A 535 34.77 -21.72 -18.88
CA THR A 535 33.84 -22.28 -19.86
C THR A 535 32.55 -22.85 -19.25
N MET A 536 32.42 -22.86 -17.93
CA MET A 536 31.26 -23.38 -17.21
C MET A 536 30.24 -22.28 -16.85
N PHE A 537 30.58 -21.02 -17.08
CA PHE A 537 29.77 -19.84 -16.75
C PHE A 537 29.40 -19.81 -15.26
N THR A 538 30.40 -20.02 -14.39
CA THR A 538 30.19 -20.30 -12.96
C THR A 538 29.49 -19.14 -12.25
N THR A 539 29.93 -17.91 -12.48
CA THR A 539 29.34 -16.69 -11.90
C THR A 539 27.94 -16.47 -12.43
N ASN A 540 27.74 -16.58 -13.74
CA ASN A 540 26.41 -16.48 -14.36
C ASN A 540 25.41 -17.47 -13.70
N ARG A 541 25.77 -18.75 -13.62
CA ARG A 541 24.94 -19.78 -12.98
C ARG A 541 24.65 -19.45 -11.52
N LEU A 542 25.66 -19.15 -10.72
CA LEU A 542 25.50 -18.85 -9.29
C LEU A 542 24.59 -17.63 -9.04
N VAL A 543 24.75 -16.55 -9.81
CA VAL A 543 23.96 -15.33 -9.63
C VAL A 543 22.53 -15.55 -10.11
N LEU A 544 22.35 -16.24 -11.23
CA LEU A 544 21.06 -16.46 -11.92
C LEU A 544 20.27 -17.68 -11.43
N GLU A 545 20.72 -18.37 -10.37
CA GLU A 545 19.88 -19.30 -9.61
C GLU A 545 18.59 -18.62 -9.10
N LYS A 546 18.62 -17.29 -8.95
CA LYS A 546 17.46 -16.43 -8.68
C LYS A 546 17.43 -15.29 -9.70
N PRO A 547 16.29 -14.61 -9.93
CA PRO A 547 16.20 -13.48 -10.86
C PRO A 547 16.94 -12.23 -10.37
N ARG A 548 18.28 -12.30 -10.39
CA ARG A 548 19.22 -11.23 -10.08
C ARG A 548 19.72 -10.57 -11.36
N ILE A 549 20.49 -9.50 -11.21
CA ILE A 549 21.07 -8.76 -12.33
C ILE A 549 22.45 -9.32 -12.67
N VAL A 550 22.71 -9.58 -13.94
CA VAL A 550 24.04 -9.84 -14.50
C VAL A 550 24.20 -8.96 -15.71
N LEU A 551 25.10 -7.97 -15.65
CA LEU A 551 25.38 -7.03 -16.73
C LEU A 551 26.77 -7.29 -17.33
N GLU A 552 26.83 -7.42 -18.64
CA GLU A 552 28.07 -7.70 -19.35
C GLU A 552 28.34 -6.61 -20.39
N ASN A 553 29.61 -6.47 -20.79
CA ASN A 553 30.05 -5.47 -21.76
C ASN A 553 29.65 -4.03 -21.34
N LEU A 554 29.83 -3.66 -20.08
CA LEU A 554 29.62 -2.27 -19.63
C LEU A 554 30.75 -1.34 -20.10
N THR A 555 30.46 -0.04 -20.17
CA THR A 555 31.45 1.00 -20.46
C THR A 555 31.40 2.14 -19.43
N ASN A 556 32.37 3.06 -19.47
CA ASN A 556 32.43 4.26 -18.61
C ASN A 556 32.43 3.99 -17.09
N LEU A 557 32.81 2.78 -16.66
CA LEU A 557 32.87 2.43 -15.23
C LEU A 557 33.94 3.24 -14.47
N ASP A 558 34.94 3.77 -15.18
CA ASP A 558 35.98 4.67 -14.67
C ASP A 558 35.43 6.04 -14.22
N GLN A 559 34.26 6.43 -14.72
CA GLN A 559 33.62 7.71 -14.39
C GLN A 559 32.73 7.63 -13.14
N LEU A 560 32.52 6.42 -12.61
CA LEU A 560 31.63 6.21 -11.48
C LEU A 560 32.37 6.41 -10.15
N PRO A 561 31.73 7.05 -9.15
CA PRO A 561 32.26 7.00 -7.80
C PRO A 561 32.20 5.57 -7.26
N ILE A 562 33.08 5.28 -6.29
CA ILE A 562 33.16 3.96 -5.65
C ILE A 562 31.83 3.56 -5.00
N ARG A 563 31.03 4.54 -4.53
CA ARG A 563 29.72 4.37 -3.90
C ARG A 563 28.77 5.51 -4.24
N GLY A 564 27.47 5.26 -4.04
CA GLY A 564 26.40 6.26 -4.13
C GLY A 564 25.68 6.29 -5.47
N THR A 565 26.19 5.57 -6.47
CA THR A 565 25.56 5.43 -7.79
C THR A 565 24.24 4.67 -7.68
N THR A 566 23.21 5.12 -8.40
CA THR A 566 22.00 4.33 -8.67
C THR A 566 21.92 4.02 -10.15
N LEU A 567 21.68 2.75 -10.51
CA LEU A 567 21.48 2.32 -11.88
C LEU A 567 20.00 2.33 -12.25
N ALA A 568 19.69 2.73 -13.49
CA ALA A 568 18.45 2.38 -14.17
C ALA A 568 18.77 1.53 -15.39
N ILE A 569 18.20 0.32 -15.43
CA ILE A 569 18.49 -0.70 -16.44
C ILE A 569 17.27 -0.83 -17.35
N GLY A 570 17.35 -0.23 -18.53
CA GLY A 570 16.33 -0.36 -19.57
C GLY A 570 16.49 -1.66 -20.34
N ILE A 571 15.48 -2.52 -20.31
CA ILE A 571 15.44 -3.82 -21.01
C ILE A 571 14.41 -3.80 -22.15
N LEU A 572 14.65 -4.59 -23.18
CA LEU A 572 13.60 -5.04 -24.09
C LEU A 572 12.87 -6.20 -23.40
N ARG A 573 11.55 -6.08 -23.25
CA ARG A 573 10.75 -7.12 -22.57
C ARG A 573 10.43 -8.27 -23.52
N LEU A 574 11.46 -9.05 -23.85
CA LEU A 574 11.37 -10.21 -24.73
C LEU A 574 10.64 -11.35 -24.02
N GLN A 575 9.49 -11.76 -24.54
CA GLN A 575 8.67 -12.81 -23.94
C GLN A 575 9.47 -14.11 -23.82
N ASN A 576 9.65 -14.60 -22.58
CA ASN A 576 10.48 -15.77 -22.27
C ASN A 576 11.94 -15.66 -22.74
N GLY A 577 12.47 -14.44 -22.91
CA GLY A 577 13.85 -14.22 -23.35
C GLY A 577 14.88 -14.73 -22.34
N SER A 578 15.98 -15.28 -22.86
CA SER A 578 17.17 -15.67 -22.11
C SER A 578 17.95 -14.46 -21.58
N GLY A 579 17.86 -13.33 -22.26
CA GLY A 579 18.38 -12.05 -21.80
C GLY A 579 17.78 -10.90 -22.60
N SER A 580 18.44 -9.75 -22.56
CA SER A 580 18.11 -8.61 -23.41
C SER A 580 19.33 -7.70 -23.56
N PRO A 581 19.52 -7.08 -24.73
CA PRO A 581 20.32 -5.86 -24.83
C PRO A 581 19.80 -4.84 -23.82
N ALA A 582 20.70 -4.11 -23.18
CA ALA A 582 20.38 -3.26 -22.04
C ALA A 582 20.88 -1.83 -22.25
N ALA A 583 20.00 -0.86 -22.03
CA ALA A 583 20.35 0.55 -21.87
C ALA A 583 20.55 0.85 -20.39
N VAL A 584 21.80 0.90 -19.95
CA VAL A 584 22.18 1.09 -18.55
C VAL A 584 22.58 2.55 -18.34
N MET A 585 21.89 3.23 -17.43
CA MET A 585 22.21 4.60 -17.00
C MET A 585 22.60 4.60 -15.54
N ALA A 586 23.65 5.34 -15.19
CA ALA A 586 24.10 5.57 -13.83
C ALA A 586 23.80 7.00 -13.39
N PHE A 587 23.00 7.14 -12.34
CA PHE A 587 22.72 8.38 -11.62
C PHE A 587 23.79 8.54 -10.54
N VAL A 588 24.71 9.48 -10.76
CA VAL A 588 25.83 9.78 -9.87
C VAL A 588 25.43 10.92 -8.92
N PRO A 589 25.64 10.80 -7.59
CA PRO A 589 25.17 11.78 -6.61
C PRO A 589 25.79 13.17 -6.74
#